data_AF-A0A3R9FXC7-F1
#
_entry.id   AF-A0A3R9FXC7-F1
#
_cell.length_a   1.000
_cell.length_b   1.000
_cell.length_c   1.000
_cell.angle_alpha   90.00
_cell.angle_beta   90.00
_cell.angle_gamma   90.00
#
_symmetry.space_group_name_H-M   'P 1'
#
loop_
_entity.id
_entity.type
_entity.pdbx_description
1 polymer ?
#
loop_
_entity_poly.entity_id
_entity_poly.type
_entity_poly.pdbx_seq_one_letter_code
_entity_poly.pdbx_strand_id
1 'polypeptide(L)' 'MTKVTIKVNDNGSLRITGDVELLDGAGNKYETKPAFSLCRCGMSKNMPFCDASHKGKFESAVRAPQAEETE' A
#
# COMPACT_ATOMS: atom_id res chain seq x y z
N MET A 1 8.19 -15.70 -12.62
CA MET A 1 7.12 -15.05 -11.82
C MET A 1 7.69 -13.78 -11.24
N THR A 2 7.07 -12.63 -11.51
CA THR A 2 7.55 -11.33 -11.03
C THR A 2 7.36 -11.27 -9.51
N LYS A 3 8.40 -10.88 -8.77
CA LYS A 3 8.34 -10.78 -7.31
C LYS A 3 7.24 -9.77 -6.91
N VAL A 4 6.23 -10.23 -6.19
CA VAL A 4 5.19 -9.35 -5.61
C VAL A 4 5.78 -8.63 -4.41
N THR A 5 5.56 -7.32 -4.33
CA THR A 5 6.04 -6.49 -3.23
C THR A 5 4.93 -5.56 -2.74
N ILE A 6 4.85 -5.42 -1.42
CA ILE A 6 4.05 -4.41 -0.74
C ILE A 6 5.01 -3.53 0.06
N LYS A 7 5.15 -2.28 -0.34
CA LYS A 7 5.97 -1.29 0.35
C LYS A 7 5.08 -0.35 1.16
N VAL A 8 5.38 -0.20 2.44
CA VAL A 8 4.76 0.81 3.29
C VAL A 8 5.54 2.12 3.11
N ASN A 9 4.94 3.12 2.48
CA ASN A 9 5.56 4.44 2.39
C ASN A 9 5.29 5.22 3.67
N ASP A 10 6.34 5.86 4.19
CA ASP A 10 6.22 6.78 5.32
C ASP A 10 5.24 7.89 5.01
N ASN A 11 4.36 8.17 5.97
CA ASN A 11 3.35 9.23 5.86
C ASN A 11 2.46 9.10 4.62
N GLY A 12 2.36 7.89 4.05
CA GLY A 12 1.76 7.68 2.73
C GLY A 12 1.13 6.31 2.52
N SER A 13 0.97 5.97 1.25
CA SER A 13 0.24 4.80 0.77
C SER A 13 0.96 3.47 0.98
N LEU A 14 0.20 2.37 0.83
CA LEU A 14 0.76 1.07 0.54
C LEU A 14 1.02 1.00 -0.97
N ARG A 15 2.26 0.77 -1.38
CA ARG A 15 2.63 0.59 -2.80
C ARG A 15 2.71 -0.89 -3.10
N ILE A 16 1.86 -1.34 -4.01
CA ILE A 16 1.81 -2.73 -4.46
C ILE A 16 2.41 -2.80 -5.86
N THR A 17 3.32 -3.75 -6.07
CA THR A 17 3.96 -3.98 -7.36
C THR A 17 4.05 -5.48 -7.62
N GLY A 18 3.68 -5.90 -8.81
CA GLY A 18 3.64 -7.30 -9.22
C GLY A 18 2.29 -7.67 -9.82
N ASP A 19 2.14 -8.96 -10.13
CA ASP A 19 0.89 -9.52 -10.61
C ASP A 19 0.05 -9.96 -9.41
N VAL A 20 -1.01 -9.22 -9.10
CA VAL A 20 -1.84 -9.41 -7.90
C VAL A 20 -3.27 -9.00 -8.17
N GLU A 21 -4.21 -9.76 -7.62
CA GLU A 21 -5.64 -9.45 -7.68
C GLU A 21 -6.05 -8.60 -6.48
N LEU A 22 -6.78 -7.52 -6.75
CA LEU A 22 -7.42 -6.71 -5.72
C LEU A 22 -8.92 -7.02 -5.73
N LEU A 23 -9.43 -7.54 -4.62
CA LEU A 23 -10.83 -7.90 -4.42
C LEU A 23 -11.48 -6.98 -3.39
N ASP A 24 -12.77 -6.68 -3.55
CA ASP A 24 -13.59 -6.07 -2.50
C ASP A 24 -14.09 -7.11 -1.48
N GLY A 25 -14.83 -6.65 -0.45
CA GLY A 25 -15.39 -7.53 0.59
C GLY A 25 -16.46 -8.51 0.10
N ALA A 26 -17.00 -8.33 -1.11
CA ALA A 26 -17.93 -9.25 -1.77
C ALA A 26 -17.23 -10.18 -2.79
N GLY A 27 -15.91 -10.02 -2.98
CA GLY A 27 -15.11 -10.79 -3.94
C GLY A 27 -15.06 -10.22 -5.36
N ASN A 28 -15.57 -9.01 -5.61
CA ASN A 28 -15.49 -8.38 -6.93
C ASN A 28 -14.07 -7.87 -7.20
N LYS A 29 -13.61 -8.03 -8.44
CA LYS A 29 -12.27 -7.62 -8.88
C LYS A 29 -12.23 -6.12 -9.22
N TYR A 30 -11.19 -5.44 -8.75
CA TYR A 30 -10.82 -4.12 -9.26
C TYR A 30 -9.92 -4.27 -10.48
N GLU A 31 -10.10 -3.40 -11.47
CA GLU A 31 -9.10 -3.24 -12.54
C GLU A 31 -7.89 -2.48 -12.00
N THR A 32 -6.73 -3.13 -12.02
CA THR A 32 -5.49 -2.56 -11.50
C THR A 32 -4.35 -2.66 -12.51
N LYS A 33 -3.34 -1.82 -12.32
CA LYS A 33 -2.09 -1.85 -13.08
C LYS A 33 -1.08 -2.75 -12.37
N PRO A 34 0.02 -3.18 -13.02
CA PRO A 34 1.10 -3.93 -12.36
C PRO A 34 1.75 -3.19 -11.17
N ALA A 35 1.53 -1.88 -11.05
CA ALA A 35 1.88 -1.11 -9.88
C ALA A 35 0.78 -0.10 -9.54
N PHE A 36 0.27 -0.16 -8.31
CA PHE A 36 -0.76 0.73 -7.81
C PHE A 36 -0.55 1.02 -6.33
N SER A 37 -1.28 2.02 -5.82
CA SER A 37 -1.16 2.47 -4.44
C SER A 37 -2.51 2.47 -3.76
N LEU A 38 -2.58 1.80 -2.60
CA LEU A 38 -3.78 1.78 -1.76
C LEU A 38 -3.70 2.85 -0.69
N CYS A 39 -4.85 3.43 -0.37
CA CYS A 39 -4.99 4.38 0.70
C CYS A 39 -4.71 3.69 2.03
N ARG A 40 -3.84 4.31 2.83
CA ARG A 40 -3.53 3.91 4.21
C ARG A 40 -3.99 4.93 5.24
N CYS A 41 -4.23 6.18 4.81
CA CYS A 41 -4.49 7.32 5.68
C CYS A 41 -5.97 7.56 6.00
N GLY A 42 -6.91 6.85 5.37
CA GLY A 42 -8.35 7.05 5.57
C GLY A 42 -8.95 8.28 4.85
N MET A 43 -8.14 9.19 4.29
CA MET A 43 -8.62 10.48 3.76
C MET A 43 -8.86 10.52 2.24
N SER A 44 -8.61 9.43 1.51
CA SER A 44 -8.76 9.44 0.05
C SER A 44 -10.24 9.56 -0.36
N LYS A 45 -10.49 10.35 -1.40
CA LYS A 45 -11.79 10.44 -2.08
C LYS A 45 -11.96 9.37 -3.16
N ASN A 46 -10.91 8.63 -3.50
CA ASN A 46 -10.90 7.56 -4.51
C ASN A 46 -10.60 6.20 -3.88
N MET A 47 -11.21 5.91 -2.73
CA MET A 47 -11.04 4.63 -2.04
C MET A 47 -11.35 3.45 -2.98
N PRO A 48 -10.57 2.36 -2.93
CA PRO A 48 -9.50 2.06 -1.98
C PRO A 48 -8.11 2.62 -2.38
N PHE A 49 -8.01 3.36 -3.49
CA PHE A 49 -6.76 3.86 -4.04
C PHE A 49 -6.28 5.13 -3.32
N CYS A 50 -4.97 5.40 -3.40
CA CYS A 50 -4.38 6.62 -2.88
C CYS A 50 -4.45 7.75 -3.92
N ASP A 51 -4.98 8.91 -3.51
CA ASP A 51 -5.07 10.16 -4.30
C ASP A 51 -4.20 11.30 -3.75
N ALA A 52 -3.23 10.97 -2.88
CA ALA A 52 -2.34 11.92 -2.20
C ALA A 52 -2.97 12.81 -1.12
N SER A 53 -4.20 12.52 -0.67
CA SER A 53 -4.85 13.25 0.45
C SER A 53 -4.09 13.16 1.79
N HIS A 54 -3.13 12.23 1.91
CA HIS A 54 -2.28 12.05 3.10
C HIS A 54 -1.25 13.17 3.33
N LYS A 55 -0.90 13.93 2.28
CA LYS A 55 0.19 14.92 2.35
C LYS A 55 -0.07 15.98 3.43
N GLY A 56 0.85 16.08 4.38
CA GLY A 56 0.80 17.05 5.48
C GLY A 56 -0.27 16.78 6.54
N LYS A 57 -0.94 15.63 6.49
CA LYS A 57 -2.06 15.29 7.40
C LYS A 57 -1.97 13.88 8.00
N PHE A 58 -1.06 13.04 7.50
CA PHE A 58 -0.90 11.67 7.94
C PHE A 58 0.53 11.43 8.39
N GLU A 59 0.71 11.02 9.64
CA GLU A 59 2.01 10.73 10.23
C GLU A 59 2.04 9.26 10.64
N SER A 60 2.88 8.48 9.97
CA SER A 60 3.06 7.06 10.27
C SER A 60 4.29 6.52 9.55
N ALA A 61 5.30 6.15 10.35
CA ALA A 61 6.52 5.50 9.92
C ALA A 61 6.62 4.12 10.57
N VAL A 62 6.26 3.07 9.81
CA VAL A 62 6.32 1.67 10.28
C VAL A 62 7.64 1.06 9.81
N ARG A 63 8.28 0.28 10.67
CA ARG A 63 9.53 -0.43 10.36
C ARG A 63 9.35 -1.92 10.63
N ALA A 64 9.88 -2.75 9.75
CA ALA A 64 10.06 -4.17 10.05
C ALA A 64 11.12 -4.30 11.15
N PRO A 65 11.04 -5.32 12.03
CA PRO A 65 12.14 -5.65 12.92
C PRO A 65 13.40 -5.84 12.09
N GLN A 66 14.50 -5.19 12.48
CA GLN A 66 15.81 -5.60 11.99
C GLN A 66 16.13 -6.90 12.71
N ALA A 67 16.46 -7.96 11.97
CA ALA A 67 17.07 -9.12 12.58
C ALA A 67 18.39 -8.62 13.18
N GLU A 68 18.42 -8.45 14.49
CA GLU A 68 19.64 -8.16 15.23
C GLU A 68 20.66 -9.22 14.81
N GLU A 69 21.81 -8.74 14.32
CA GLU A 69 22.98 -9.57 14.05
C GLU A 69 23.27 -10.32 15.34
N THR A 70 23.01 -11.64 15.33
CA THR A 70 23.43 -12.53 16.40
C THR A 70 24.96 -12.53 16.40
N GLU A 71 25.55 -11.76 17.29
CA GLU A 71 26.91 -12.01 17.80
C GLU A 71 26.89 -13.18 18.80
#